data_AF-A0A0D6TQS0-F1
#
_entry.id   AF-A0A0D6TQS0-F1
#
_cell.length_a   1.000
_cell.length_b   1.000
_cell.length_c   1.000
_cell.angle_alpha   90.00
_cell.angle_beta   90.00
_cell.angle_gamma   90.00
#
_symmetry.space_group_name_H-M   'P 1'
#
loop_
_entity.id
_entity.type
_entity.pdbx_description
1 polymer ?
#
loop_
_entity_poly.entity_id
_entity_poly.type
_entity_poly.pdbx_seq_one_letter_code
_entity_poly.pdbx_strand_id
1 'polypeptide(L)'
;MIKPSEKEIIVKYLGKQPSRSIIPVLNKKRIFNARGKSFSPKSIQDIINGKTENFKVETQIVKIVEAAQKIENDIESLKQEVFNKKFL
;
A
#
# COMPACT_ATOMS: atom_id res chain seq x y z
N MET A 1 -10.41 0.29 -11.37
CA MET A 1 -9.66 -0.98 -11.47
C MET A 1 -8.15 -0.76 -11.58
N ILE A 2 -7.34 -1.49 -10.81
CA ILE A 2 -5.86 -1.39 -10.79
C ILE A 2 -5.23 -1.99 -12.06
N LYS A 3 -4.28 -1.25 -12.65
CA LYS A 3 -3.50 -1.62 -13.83
C LYS A 3 -2.19 -2.35 -13.47
N PRO A 4 -1.57 -3.09 -14.41
CA PRO A 4 -0.30 -3.79 -14.15
C PRO A 4 0.83 -2.88 -13.62
N SER A 5 0.99 -1.67 -14.18
CA SER A 5 2.00 -0.70 -13.72
C SER A 5 1.72 -0.20 -12.30
N GLU A 6 0.45 0.01 -11.96
CA GLU A 6 0.02 0.41 -10.60
C GLU A 6 0.28 -0.72 -9.59
N LYS A 7 0.06 -1.98 -10.00
CA LYS A 7 0.40 -3.16 -9.19
C LYS A 7 1.89 -3.24 -8.88
N GLU A 8 2.76 -2.96 -9.85
CA GLU A 8 4.21 -2.96 -9.62
C GLU A 8 4.60 -1.94 -8.55
N ILE A 9 4.02 -0.73 -8.61
CA ILE A 9 4.20 0.31 -7.59
C ILE A 9 3.70 -0.18 -6.22
N ILE A 10 2.51 -0.77 -6.15
CA ILE A 10 1.96 -1.32 -4.90
C ILE A 10 2.90 -2.36 -4.29
N VAL A 11 3.45 -3.28 -5.10
CA VAL A 11 4.37 -4.32 -4.61
C VAL A 11 5.71 -3.72 -4.20
N LYS A 12 6.21 -2.69 -4.89
CA LYS A 12 7.42 -1.98 -4.52
C LYS A 12 7.31 -1.39 -3.11
N TYR A 13 6.23 -0.67 -2.82
CA TYR A 13 6.10 0.06 -1.56
C TYR A 13 5.49 -0.77 -0.41
N LEU A 14 4.62 -1.73 -0.72
CA LEU A 14 3.93 -2.54 0.31
C LEU A 14 4.49 -3.96 0.44
N GLY A 15 5.48 -4.32 -0.37
CA GLY A 15 6.16 -5.61 -0.37
C GLY A 15 5.43 -6.70 -1.17
N LYS A 16 6.03 -7.91 -1.23
CA LYS A 16 5.52 -9.07 -1.99
C LYS A 16 4.15 -9.58 -1.52
N GLN A 17 3.73 -9.23 -0.30
CA GLN A 17 2.42 -9.58 0.25
C GLN A 17 1.66 -8.33 0.71
N PRO A 18 1.20 -7.46 -0.22
CA PRO A 18 0.59 -6.17 0.12
C PRO A 18 -0.63 -6.28 1.04
N SER A 19 -1.35 -7.41 0.97
CA SER A 19 -2.54 -7.66 1.79
C SER A 19 -2.28 -7.59 3.29
N ARG A 20 -1.06 -7.91 3.75
CA ARG A 20 -0.65 -7.78 5.16
C ARG A 20 -0.67 -6.34 5.65
N SER A 21 -0.34 -5.39 4.78
CA SER A 21 -0.35 -3.95 5.09
C SER A 21 -1.73 -3.34 4.87
N ILE A 22 -2.45 -3.80 3.85
CA ILE A 22 -3.74 -3.22 3.45
C ILE A 22 -4.87 -3.58 4.41
N ILE A 23 -5.03 -4.87 4.76
CA ILE A 23 -6.18 -5.36 5.54
C ILE A 23 -6.29 -4.65 6.90
N PRO A 24 -5.20 -4.49 7.70
CA PRO A 24 -5.28 -3.78 8.97
C PRO A 24 -5.77 -2.33 8.82
N VAL A 25 -5.32 -1.62 7.79
CA VAL A 25 -5.75 -0.23 7.53
C VAL A 25 -7.23 -0.17 7.16
N LEU A 26 -7.71 -1.09 6.33
CA LEU A 26 -9.13 -1.18 5.99
C LEU A 26 -9.99 -1.46 7.22
N ASN A 27 -9.58 -2.42 8.07
CA ASN A 27 -10.29 -2.77 9.30
C ASN A 27 -10.35 -1.58 10.26
N LYS A 28 -9.22 -0.87 10.45
CA LYS A 28 -9.17 0.35 11.28
C LYS A 28 -10.14 1.43 10.79
N LYS A 29 -10.33 1.53 9.47
CA LYS A 29 -11.28 2.45 8.83
C LYS A 29 -12.72 1.89 8.72
N ARG A 30 -13.00 0.72 9.30
CA ARG A 30 -14.29 0.01 9.22
C ARG A 30 -14.75 -0.23 7.77
N ILE A 31 -13.79 -0.51 6.88
CA ILE A 31 -14.05 -0.84 5.47
C ILE A 31 -14.05 -2.36 5.34
N PHE A 32 -15.25 -2.92 5.30
CA PHE A 32 -15.49 -4.35 5.21
C PHE A 32 -16.03 -4.76 3.85
N ASN A 33 -16.00 -6.07 3.56
CA ASN A 33 -16.63 -6.63 2.37
C ASN A 33 -18.16 -6.57 2.47
N ALA A 34 -18.85 -6.97 1.40
CA ALA A 34 -20.32 -6.95 1.33
C ALA A 34 -21.02 -7.78 2.42
N ARG A 35 -20.31 -8.72 3.08
CA ARG A 35 -20.83 -9.53 4.19
C ARG A 35 -20.53 -8.92 5.57
N GLY A 36 -20.04 -7.67 5.61
CA GLY A 36 -19.63 -7.01 6.85
C GLY A 36 -18.37 -7.60 7.49
N LYS A 37 -17.60 -8.43 6.77
CA LYS A 37 -16.38 -9.07 7.29
C LYS A 37 -15.13 -8.40 6.72
N SER A 38 -14.00 -8.57 7.41
CA SER A 38 -12.68 -8.19 6.89
C SER A 38 -12.44 -8.81 5.50
N PHE A 39 -11.72 -8.07 4.65
CA PHE A 39 -11.27 -8.61 3.37
C PHE A 39 -10.27 -9.76 3.59
N SER A 40 -10.36 -10.80 2.76
CA SER A 40 -9.38 -11.88 2.77
C SER A 40 -8.15 -11.50 1.94
N PRO A 41 -6.98 -12.11 2.19
CA PRO A 41 -5.78 -11.89 1.37
C PRO A 41 -6.03 -12.10 -0.13
N LYS A 42 -6.80 -13.15 -0.47
CA LYS A 42 -7.18 -13.45 -1.86
C LYS A 42 -8.02 -12.33 -2.47
N SER A 43 -9.02 -11.82 -1.75
CA SER A 43 -9.87 -10.73 -2.27
C SER A 43 -9.09 -9.45 -2.51
N ILE A 44 -8.14 -9.09 -1.63
CA ILE A 44 -7.24 -7.95 -1.86
C ILE A 44 -6.33 -8.21 -3.06
N GLN A 45 -5.82 -9.42 -3.21
CA GLN A 45 -4.98 -9.79 -4.34
C GLN A 45 -5.74 -9.76 -5.67
N ASP A 46 -7.03 -10.13 -5.68
CA ASP A 46 -7.88 -10.01 -6.87
C ASP A 46 -8.11 -8.54 -7.25
N ILE A 47 -8.30 -7.66 -6.27
CA ILE A 47 -8.39 -6.21 -6.52
C ILE A 47 -7.08 -5.65 -7.07
N ILE A 48 -5.93 -5.99 -6.46
CA ILE A 48 -4.60 -5.55 -6.91
C ILE A 48 -4.26 -6.07 -8.30
N ASN A 49 -4.69 -7.28 -8.64
CA ASN A 49 -4.47 -7.87 -9.96
C ASN A 49 -5.46 -7.36 -11.02
N GLY A 50 -6.37 -6.44 -10.69
CA GLY A 50 -7.41 -6.00 -11.60
C GLY A 50 -8.40 -7.09 -11.97
N LYS A 51 -8.58 -8.13 -11.16
CA LYS A 51 -9.61 -9.16 -11.39
C LYS A 51 -10.98 -8.76 -10.86
N THR A 52 -11.00 -7.82 -9.92
CA THR A 52 -12.22 -7.33 -9.28
C THR A 52 -12.07 -5.85 -9.04
N GLU A 53 -13.02 -5.08 -9.54
CA GLU A 53 -13.08 -3.66 -9.25
C GLU A 53 -13.63 -3.42 -7.84
N ASN A 54 -12.96 -2.54 -7.10
CA ASN A 54 -13.47 -2.05 -5.83
C ASN A 54 -12.91 -0.65 -5.55
N PHE A 55 -13.57 0.36 -6.12
CA PHE A 55 -13.12 1.75 -6.05
C PHE A 55 -12.77 2.22 -4.62
N LYS A 56 -13.56 1.81 -3.62
CA LYS A 56 -13.31 2.19 -2.22
C LYS A 56 -12.00 1.59 -1.69
N VAL A 57 -11.75 0.31 -1.97
CA VAL A 57 -10.50 -0.35 -1.56
C VAL A 57 -9.32 0.17 -2.37
N GLU A 58 -9.47 0.31 -3.69
CA GLU A 58 -8.45 0.87 -4.58
C GLU A 58 -7.98 2.25 -4.11
N THR A 59 -8.93 3.15 -3.77
CA THR A 59 -8.62 4.47 -3.20
C THR A 59 -7.81 4.37 -1.91
N GLN A 60 -8.11 3.42 -1.03
CA GLN A 60 -7.32 3.24 0.19
C GLN A 60 -5.93 2.67 -0.10
N ILE A 61 -5.80 1.77 -1.08
CA ILE A 61 -4.50 1.23 -1.48
C ILE A 61 -3.58 2.36 -1.95
N VAL A 62 -4.08 3.27 -2.80
CA VAL A 62 -3.31 4.45 -3.25
C VAL A 62 -2.83 5.27 -2.05
N LYS A 63 -3.71 5.60 -1.10
CA LYS A 63 -3.34 6.36 0.10
C LYS A 63 -2.29 5.67 0.97
N ILE A 64 -2.32 4.33 1.05
CA ILE A 64 -1.33 3.55 1.80
C ILE A 64 0.03 3.60 1.08
N VAL A 65 0.02 3.48 -0.25
CA VAL A 65 1.24 3.60 -1.07
C VAL A 65 1.86 5.00 -0.94
N GLU A 66 1.06 6.06 -1.07
CA GLU A 66 1.51 7.45 -0.90
C GLU A 66 2.15 7.68 0.48
N ALA A 67 1.52 7.16 1.53
CA ALA A 67 2.08 7.24 2.88
C ALA A 67 3.41 6.48 3.02
N ALA A 68 3.50 5.29 2.43
CA ALA A 68 4.74 4.50 2.43
C ALA A 68 5.86 5.20 1.66
N GLN A 69 5.55 5.77 0.49
CA GLN A 69 6.50 6.53 -0.31
C GLN A 69 7.03 7.76 0.42
N LYS A 70 6.14 8.50 1.12
CA LYS A 70 6.57 9.64 1.93
C LYS A 70 7.57 9.23 3.02
N ILE A 71 7.29 8.15 3.74
CA ILE A 71 8.19 7.62 4.78
C ILE A 71 9.55 7.25 4.18
N GLU A 72 9.58 6.59 3.02
CA GLU A 72 10.83 6.23 2.35
C GLU A 72 11.65 7.48 1.97
N ASN A 73 11.00 8.52 1.43
CA ASN A 73 11.66 9.78 1.09
C ASN A 73 12.21 10.50 2.33
N ASP A 74 11.45 10.52 3.43
CA ASP A 74 11.89 11.13 4.68
C ASP A 74 13.11 10.39 5.26
N ILE A 75 13.12 9.05 5.20
CA ILE A 75 14.26 8.23 5.62
C ILE A 75 15.48 8.49 4.72
N GLU A 76 15.29 8.62 3.42
CA GLU A 76 16.39 8.90 2.49
C GLU A 76 17.01 10.27 2.75
N SER A 77 16.18 11.30 2.99
CA SER A 77 16.66 12.64 3.39
C SER A 77 17.51 12.57 4.67
N LEU A 78 17.03 11.85 5.69
CA LEU A 78 17.76 11.67 6.95
C LEU A 78 19.10 10.95 6.74
N LYS A 79 19.15 9.93 5.87
CA LYS A 79 20.39 9.25 5.53
C LYS A 79 21.39 10.22 4.89
N GLN A 80 20.97 11.02 3.93
CA GLN A 80 21.85 12.00 3.28
C GLN A 80 22.38 13.01 4.32
N GLU A 81 21.55 13.50 5.23
CA GLU A 81 21.98 14.42 6.28
C GLU A 81 22.99 13.80 7.26
N VAL A 82 22.74 12.56 7.71
CA VAL A 82 23.58 11.90 8.73
C VAL A 82 24.89 11.38 8.13
N PHE A 83 24.83 10.79 6.93
CA PHE A 83 25.99 10.14 6.33
C PHE A 83 26.84 11.10 5.50
N ASN A 84 26.28 12.11 4.83
CA ASN A 84 27.11 13.07 4.08
C ASN A 84 27.72 14.16 4.96
N LYS A 85 27.16 14.46 6.15
CA LYS A 85 27.83 15.35 7.12
C LYS A 85 29.05 14.71 7.79
N LYS A 86 29.19 13.38 7.76
CA LYS A 86 30.34 12.68 8.38
C LYS A 86 31.64 12.73 7.54
N PHE A 87 31.59 13.30 6.34
CA PHE A 87 32.71 13.35 5.40
C PHE A 87 33.18 14.78 5.05
N LEU A 88 32.76 15.79 5.82
CA LEU A 88 33.26 17.17 5.72
C LEU A 88 33.87 17.63 7.05
#